data_AF-A0A2T2R5F9-F1
#
_entry.id   AF-A0A2T2R5F9-F1
#
_cell.length_a   1.000
_cell.length_b   1.000
_cell.length_c   1.000
_cell.angle_alpha   90.00
_cell.angle_beta   90.00
_cell.angle_gamma   90.00
#
_symmetry.space_group_name_H-M   'P 1'
#
loop_
_entity.id
_entity.type
_entity.pdbx_description
1 polymer ?
#
loop_
_entity_poly.entity_id
_entity_poly.type
_entity_poly.pdbx_seq_one_letter_code
_entity_poly.pdbx_strand_id
1 'polypeptide(L)'
;MRGGKTIDIRTLITWIGAAVAVFFMFRVGYANISRIPGWNFSVHPGLVILSIVIVGLAVIFRALIWRQLLNLLDNTYNLPHKESMKVFIYSWISRYIPGNIAQIISKAHFGRTTDHEKENLYLSGIFETILPITAKLTLAVCFVPA
;
A
#
# COMPACT_ATOMS: atom_id res chain seq x y z
N MET A 1 -17.37 -4.91 41.52
CA MET A 1 -16.65 -3.69 41.09
C MET A 1 -16.23 -3.87 39.64
N ARG A 2 -16.87 -3.18 38.69
CA ARG A 2 -16.52 -3.25 37.26
C ARG A 2 -15.21 -2.48 37.05
N GLY A 3 -14.12 -3.20 36.81
CA GLY A 3 -12.84 -2.59 36.44
C GLY A 3 -13.01 -1.75 35.18
N GLY A 4 -12.82 -0.44 35.30
CA GLY A 4 -12.85 0.47 34.17
C GLY A 4 -11.70 0.14 33.22
N LYS A 5 -12.02 -0.35 32.02
CA LYS A 5 -11.04 -0.47 30.93
C LYS A 5 -10.59 0.94 30.58
N THR A 6 -9.38 1.31 31.00
CA THR A 6 -8.71 2.52 30.53
C THR A 6 -8.51 2.40 29.02
N ILE A 7 -9.16 3.27 28.25
CA ILE A 7 -9.03 3.29 26.80
C ILE A 7 -7.59 3.71 26.47
N ASP A 8 -6.87 2.85 25.73
CA ASP A 8 -5.53 3.16 25.23
C ASP A 8 -5.57 4.40 24.34
N ILE A 9 -4.67 5.36 24.59
CA ILE A 9 -4.57 6.60 23.83
C ILE A 9 -4.38 6.37 22.32
N ARG A 10 -3.70 5.29 21.92
CA ARG A 10 -3.58 4.90 20.50
C ARG A 10 -4.92 4.54 19.89
N THR A 11 -5.72 3.80 20.66
CA THR A 11 -7.08 3.42 20.27
C THR A 11 -7.94 4.67 20.17
N LEU A 12 -7.86 5.57 21.15
CA LEU A 12 -8.57 6.84 21.15
C LEU A 12 -8.24 7.71 19.93
N ILE A 13 -6.95 7.91 19.61
CA ILE A 13 -6.51 8.68 18.43
C ILE A 13 -7.05 8.04 17.14
N THR A 14 -6.97 6.72 17.02
CA THR A 14 -7.48 5.99 15.83
C THR A 14 -8.98 6.20 15.66
N TRP A 15 -9.75 6.12 16.75
CA TRP A 15 -11.19 6.38 16.73
C TRP A 15 -11.53 7.83 16.38
N ILE A 16 -10.80 8.80 16.94
CA ILE A 16 -10.99 10.22 16.63
C ILE A 16 -10.70 10.47 15.14
N GLY A 17 -9.58 9.95 14.62
CA GLY A 17 -9.23 10.09 13.21
C GLY A 17 -10.29 9.49 12.29
N ALA A 18 -10.78 8.29 12.61
CA ALA A 18 -11.87 7.66 11.88
C ALA A 18 -13.16 8.48 11.95
N ALA A 19 -13.53 8.99 13.12
CA ALA A 19 -14.72 9.82 13.32
C ALA A 19 -14.64 11.13 12.51
N VAL A 20 -13.47 11.78 12.50
CA VAL A 20 -13.22 12.98 11.68
C VAL A 20 -13.37 12.65 10.20
N ALA A 21 -12.73 11.57 9.71
CA ALA A 21 -12.84 11.17 8.32
C ALA A 21 -14.30 10.89 7.90
N VAL A 22 -15.03 10.14 8.73
CA VAL A 22 -16.46 9.84 8.52
C VAL A 22 -17.29 11.13 8.54
N PHE A 23 -17.06 12.02 9.50
CA PHE A 23 -17.74 13.31 9.59
C PHE A 23 -17.55 14.15 8.33
N PHE A 24 -16.31 14.25 7.83
CA PHE A 24 -16.04 14.98 6.59
C PHE A 24 -16.67 14.29 5.37
N MET A 25 -16.60 12.96 5.26
CA MET A 25 -17.26 12.22 4.17
C MET A 25 -18.77 12.49 4.17
N PHE A 26 -19.43 12.41 5.34
CA PHE A 26 -20.86 12.69 5.45
C PHE A 26 -21.19 14.15 5.17
N ARG A 27 -20.42 15.10 5.72
CA ARG A 27 -20.67 16.53 5.54
C ARG A 27 -20.53 16.93 4.08
N VAL A 28 -19.45 16.51 3.42
CA VAL A 28 -19.21 16.80 2.00
C VAL A 28 -20.24 16.07 1.12
N GLY A 29 -20.53 14.80 1.43
CA GLY A 29 -21.51 14.01 0.71
C GLY A 29 -22.91 14.62 0.78
N TYR A 30 -23.36 15.01 1.97
CA TYR A 30 -24.66 15.64 2.17
C TYR A 30 -24.74 17.03 1.53
N ALA A 31 -23.70 17.86 1.68
CA ALA A 31 -23.67 19.21 1.09
C ALA A 31 -23.70 19.19 -0.45
N ASN A 32 -23.22 18.10 -1.07
CA ASN A 32 -23.16 17.95 -2.52
C ASN A 32 -24.13 16.89 -3.05
N ILE A 33 -25.04 16.36 -2.22
CA ILE A 33 -25.92 15.25 -2.63
C ILE A 33 -26.83 15.63 -3.80
N SER A 34 -27.26 16.89 -3.85
CA SER A 34 -28.04 17.47 -4.94
C SER A 34 -27.24 17.66 -6.24
N ARG A 35 -25.90 17.63 -6.16
CA ARG A 35 -24.98 17.73 -7.31
C ARG A 35 -24.50 16.37 -7.79
N ILE A 36 -24.72 15.30 -7.02
CA ILE A 36 -24.40 13.94 -7.45
C ILE A 36 -25.51 13.55 -8.44
N PRO A 37 -25.24 13.46 -9.75
CA PRO A 37 -26.23 12.96 -10.69
C PRO A 37 -26.68 11.58 -10.21
N GLY A 38 -27.98 11.28 -10.36
CA GLY A 38 -28.56 10.01 -9.92
C GLY A 38 -27.67 8.83 -10.30
N TRP A 39 -27.47 7.89 -9.36
CA TRP A 39 -26.46 6.85 -9.41
C TRP A 39 -26.41 6.15 -10.79
N ASN A 40 -25.47 6.58 -11.64
CA ASN A 40 -25.39 6.04 -12.99
C ASN A 40 -24.42 4.85 -12.98
N PHE A 41 -24.98 3.63 -12.97
CA PHE A 41 -24.23 2.37 -13.12
C PHE A 41 -23.71 2.14 -14.55
N SER A 42 -23.53 3.19 -15.34
CA SER A 42 -22.88 3.12 -16.65
C SER A 42 -21.39 2.78 -16.49
N VAL A 43 -21.10 1.49 -16.59
CA VAL A 43 -19.74 0.99 -16.70
C VAL A 43 -19.21 1.41 -18.06
N HIS A 44 -18.12 2.18 -18.07
CA HIS A 44 -17.42 2.57 -19.29
C HIS A 44 -16.27 1.58 -19.51
N PRO A 45 -16.39 0.60 -20.44
CA PRO A 45 -15.42 -0.49 -20.54
C PRO A 45 -14.01 0.01 -20.84
N GLY A 46 -13.89 1.09 -21.63
CA GLY A 46 -12.60 1.71 -21.94
C GLY A 46 -11.88 2.22 -20.69
N LEU A 47 -12.58 2.86 -19.76
CA LEU A 47 -12.00 3.34 -18.50
C LEU A 47 -11.62 2.18 -17.57
N VAL A 48 -12.44 1.13 -17.54
CA VAL A 48 -12.13 -0.08 -16.76
C VAL A 48 -10.84 -0.73 -17.28
N ILE A 49 -10.74 -0.97 -18.59
CA ILE A 49 -9.54 -1.54 -19.21
C ILE A 49 -8.32 -0.66 -18.94
N LEU A 50 -8.44 0.66 -19.13
CA LEU A 50 -7.36 1.60 -18.85
C LEU A 50 -6.91 1.52 -17.39
N SER A 51 -7.85 1.44 -16.45
CA SER A 51 -7.52 1.31 -15.03
C SER A 51 -6.75 0.02 -14.72
N ILE A 52 -7.15 -1.10 -15.33
CA ILE A 52 -6.48 -2.40 -15.17
C ILE A 52 -5.05 -2.32 -15.72
N VAL A 53 -4.87 -1.70 -16.89
CA VAL A 53 -3.55 -1.50 -17.51
C VAL A 53 -2.65 -0.64 -16.63
N ILE A 54 -3.15 0.51 -16.14
CA ILE A 54 -2.38 1.41 -15.28
C ILE A 54 -1.99 0.71 -13.97
N VAL A 55 -2.91 0.00 -13.33
CA VAL A 55 -2.64 -0.75 -12.10
C VAL A 55 -1.65 -1.88 -12.37
N GLY A 56 -1.81 -2.62 -13.46
CA GLY A 56 -0.90 -3.69 -13.87
C GLY A 56 0.53 -3.18 -14.07
N LEU A 57 0.70 -2.08 -14.81
CA LEU A 57 1.99 -1.43 -15.00
C LEU A 57 2.58 -0.96 -13.67
N ALA A 58 1.77 -0.35 -12.79
CA ALA A 58 2.23 0.08 -11.48
C ALA A 58 2.74 -1.07 -10.61
N VAL A 59 2.08 -2.24 -10.66
CA VAL A 59 2.52 -3.46 -9.96
C VAL A 59 3.85 -3.97 -10.54
N ILE A 60 3.98 -4.01 -11.86
CA ILE A 60 5.21 -4.43 -12.55
C ILE A 60 6.39 -3.52 -12.14
N PHE A 61 6.22 -2.21 -12.22
CA PHE A 61 7.27 -1.26 -11.83
C PHE A 61 7.65 -1.39 -10.36
N ARG A 62 6.67 -1.58 -9.47
CA ARG A 62 6.96 -1.79 -8.05
C ARG A 62 7.73 -3.08 -7.78
N ALA A 63 7.44 -4.16 -8.50
CA ALA A 63 8.20 -5.41 -8.39
C ALA A 63 9.65 -5.23 -8.85
N LEU A 64 9.86 -4.48 -9.94
CA LEU A 64 11.21 -4.16 -10.44
C LEU A 64 12.01 -3.29 -9.46
N ILE A 65 11.37 -2.26 -8.89
CA ILE A 65 11.97 -1.40 -7.86
C ILE A 65 12.35 -2.24 -6.64
N TRP A 66 11.45 -3.12 -6.19
CA TRP A 66 11.73 -4.00 -5.06
C TRP A 66 12.91 -4.94 -5.32
N ARG A 67 12.99 -5.53 -6.53
CA ARG A 67 14.16 -6.33 -6.93
C ARG A 67 15.45 -5.51 -6.89
N GLN A 68 15.42 -4.28 -7.41
CA GLN A 68 16.58 -3.40 -7.37
C GLN A 68 16.99 -3.07 -5.93
N LEU A 69 16.02 -2.76 -5.05
CA LEU A 69 16.28 -2.55 -3.62
C LEU A 69 16.92 -3.78 -2.96
N LEU A 70 16.44 -4.98 -3.28
CA LEU A 70 16.98 -6.21 -2.74
C LEU A 70 18.43 -6.44 -3.21
N ASN A 71 18.69 -6.26 -4.51
CA ASN A 71 20.04 -6.38 -5.07
C ASN A 71 21.00 -5.29 -4.53
N LEU A 72 20.49 -4.12 -4.16
CA LEU A 72 21.30 -3.05 -3.53
C LEU A 72 21.69 -3.41 -2.09
N LEU A 73 20.84 -4.13 -1.37
CA LEU A 73 21.10 -4.59 -0.01
C LEU A 73 21.97 -5.84 0.03
N ASP A 74 21.81 -6.71 -0.97
CA ASP A 74 22.52 -7.97 -1.09
C ASP A 74 23.07 -8.13 -2.51
N ASN A 75 24.37 -7.86 -2.68
CA ASN A 75 25.05 -7.98 -3.98
C ASN A 75 25.43 -9.43 -4.31
N THR A 76 25.19 -10.37 -3.39
CA THR A 76 25.71 -11.74 -3.49
C THR A 76 24.93 -12.56 -4.51
N TYR A 77 23.63 -12.27 -4.67
CA TYR A 77 22.74 -13.01 -5.55
C TYR A 77 21.80 -12.07 -6.31
N ASN A 78 21.67 -12.28 -7.62
CA ASN A 78 20.77 -11.49 -8.45
C ASN A 78 19.48 -12.26 -8.67
N LEU A 79 18.41 -11.87 -7.98
CA LEU A 79 17.12 -12.55 -8.09
C LEU A 79 16.58 -12.46 -9.53
N PRO A 80 16.17 -13.56 -10.19
CA PRO A 80 15.60 -13.48 -11.54
C PRO A 80 14.33 -12.63 -11.58
N HIS A 81 14.13 -11.88 -12.67
CA HIS A 81 12.96 -11.02 -12.84
C HIS A 81 11.63 -11.75 -12.60
N LYS A 82 11.49 -12.98 -13.13
CA LYS A 82 10.26 -13.77 -13.00
C LYS A 82 9.96 -14.15 -11.56
N GLU A 83 10.97 -14.58 -10.80
CA GLU A 83 10.81 -14.95 -9.40
C GLU A 83 10.52 -13.71 -8.53
N SER A 84 11.21 -12.60 -8.79
CA SER A 84 10.94 -11.34 -8.09
C SER A 84 9.48 -10.87 -8.28
N MET A 85 8.95 -11.04 -9.49
CA MET A 85 7.57 -10.68 -9.81
C MET A 85 6.57 -11.55 -9.06
N LYS A 86 6.78 -12.87 -9.03
CA LYS A 86 5.93 -13.80 -8.28
C LYS A 86 5.90 -13.44 -6.80
N VAL A 87 7.06 -13.34 -6.16
CA VAL A 87 7.19 -13.00 -4.73
C VAL A 87 6.51 -11.67 -4.43
N PHE A 88 6.69 -10.68 -5.32
CA PHE A 88 6.05 -9.38 -5.16
C PHE A 88 4.53 -9.47 -5.25
N ILE A 89 3.97 -10.18 -6.25
CA ILE A 89 2.52 -10.31 -6.41
C ILE A 89 1.89 -11.03 -5.21
N TYR A 90 2.46 -12.15 -4.76
CA TYR A 90 1.96 -12.85 -3.56
C TYR A 90 1.97 -11.96 -2.34
N SER A 91 3.04 -11.17 -2.17
CA SER A 91 3.16 -10.23 -1.07
C SER A 91 2.29 -8.98 -1.24
N TRP A 92 1.96 -8.62 -2.47
CA TRP A 92 1.06 -7.52 -2.76
C TRP A 92 -0.37 -7.90 -2.36
N ILE A 93 -0.79 -9.14 -2.66
CA ILE A 93 -2.11 -9.67 -2.28
C ILE A 93 -2.23 -9.82 -0.75
N SER A 94 -1.14 -10.15 -0.04
CA SER A 94 -1.19 -10.29 1.42
C SER A 94 -1.55 -8.98 2.15
N ARG A 95 -1.48 -7.80 1.49
CA ARG A 95 -1.94 -6.52 2.05
C ARG A 95 -3.44 -6.50 2.41
N TYR A 96 -4.24 -7.35 1.77
CA TYR A 96 -5.67 -7.43 2.01
C TYR A 96 -5.99 -8.27 3.25
N ILE A 97 -4.98 -8.95 3.81
CA ILE A 97 -5.10 -9.67 5.08
C ILE A 97 -4.93 -8.64 6.21
N PRO A 98 -5.85 -8.60 7.20
CA PRO A 98 -5.75 -7.67 8.31
C PRO A 98 -4.46 -7.88 9.10
N GLY A 99 -3.59 -6.87 9.10
CA GLY A 99 -2.30 -6.84 9.81
C GLY A 99 -1.27 -6.00 9.06
N ASN A 100 -0.75 -4.94 9.70
CA ASN A 100 0.14 -3.94 9.07
C ASN A 100 1.49 -4.50 8.55
N ILE A 101 1.81 -5.76 8.83
CA ILE A 101 3.12 -6.37 8.55
C ILE A 101 2.99 -7.56 7.58
N ALA A 102 1.78 -7.91 7.15
CA ALA A 102 1.53 -9.09 6.30
C ALA A 102 2.35 -9.04 4.99
N GLN A 103 2.43 -7.87 4.35
CA GLN A 103 3.21 -7.65 3.12
C GLN A 103 4.72 -7.80 3.33
N ILE A 104 5.24 -7.41 4.50
CA ILE A 104 6.68 -7.49 4.81
C ILE A 104 7.04 -8.94 5.17
N ILE A 105 6.24 -9.57 6.04
CA ILE A 105 6.45 -10.97 6.45
C ILE A 105 6.30 -11.90 5.26
N SER A 106 5.34 -11.66 4.36
CA SER A 106 5.18 -12.49 3.16
C SER A 106 6.39 -12.41 2.24
N LYS A 107 7.02 -11.24 2.08
CA LYS A 107 8.28 -11.13 1.31
C LYS A 107 9.41 -11.90 1.96
N ALA A 108 9.54 -11.84 3.28
CA ALA A 108 10.52 -12.63 4.01
C ALA A 108 10.20 -14.13 4.00
N HIS A 109 8.92 -14.51 3.93
CA HIS A 109 8.48 -15.91 3.89
C HIS A 109 8.67 -16.52 2.50
N PHE A 110 8.12 -15.88 1.46
CA PHE A 110 8.23 -16.32 0.08
C PHE A 110 9.62 -16.05 -0.52
N GLY A 111 10.38 -15.09 0.01
CA GLY A 111 11.77 -14.84 -0.36
C GLY A 111 12.76 -15.82 0.27
N ARG A 112 12.38 -16.64 1.26
CA ARG A 112 13.27 -17.67 1.82
C ARG A 112 13.63 -18.76 0.83
N THR A 113 12.86 -18.93 -0.24
CA THR A 113 13.22 -19.83 -1.35
C THR A 113 14.29 -19.23 -2.25
N THR A 114 14.75 -18.03 -1.95
CA THR A 114 15.83 -17.34 -2.64
C THR A 114 17.04 -17.30 -1.70
N ASP A 115 18.26 -17.43 -2.24
CA ASP A 115 19.51 -17.54 -1.46
C ASP A 115 19.92 -16.24 -0.71
N HIS A 116 18.99 -15.31 -0.51
CA HIS A 116 19.24 -14.03 0.15
C HIS A 116 19.08 -14.13 1.66
N GLU A 117 19.83 -13.32 2.39
CA GLU A 117 19.69 -13.24 3.84
C GLU A 117 18.30 -12.74 4.24
N LYS A 118 17.73 -13.36 5.29
CA LYS A 118 16.38 -13.01 5.79
C LYS A 118 16.31 -11.54 6.20
N GLU A 119 17.38 -10.99 6.76
CA GLU A 119 17.46 -9.61 7.22
C GLU A 119 17.33 -8.63 6.04
N ASN A 120 18.06 -8.86 4.95
CA ASN A 120 17.98 -8.06 3.72
C ASN A 120 16.58 -8.11 3.09
N LEU A 121 15.92 -9.27 3.13
CA LEU A 121 14.52 -9.40 2.68
C LEU A 121 13.56 -8.54 3.54
N TYR A 122 13.72 -8.51 4.86
CA TYR A 122 12.94 -7.65 5.75
C TYR A 122 13.19 -6.16 5.48
N LEU A 123 14.47 -5.75 5.43
CA LEU A 123 14.86 -4.37 5.15
C LEU A 123 14.34 -3.89 3.80
N SER A 124 14.42 -4.72 2.76
CA SER A 124 13.89 -4.39 1.43
C SER A 124 12.37 -4.13 1.46
N GLY A 125 11.63 -4.85 2.31
CA GLY A 125 10.19 -4.64 2.50
C GLY A 125 9.87 -3.31 3.20
N ILE A 126 10.68 -2.93 4.18
CA ILE A 126 10.57 -1.64 4.88
C ILE A 126 10.87 -0.50 3.90
N PHE A 127 11.98 -0.57 3.16
CA PHE A 127 12.33 0.46 2.17
C PHE A 127 11.28 0.60 1.07
N GLU A 128 10.69 -0.50 0.59
CA GLU A 128 9.60 -0.44 -0.40
C GLU A 128 8.33 0.23 0.16
N THR A 129 8.16 0.28 1.49
CA THR A 129 7.03 0.98 2.11
C THR A 129 7.34 2.48 2.29
N ILE A 130 8.57 2.82 2.68
CA ILE A 130 8.99 4.20 2.94
C ILE A 130 9.18 4.98 1.64
N LEU A 131 9.80 4.38 0.62
CA LEU A 131 10.15 5.06 -0.63
C LEU A 131 8.93 5.67 -1.37
N PRO A 132 7.78 4.99 -1.48
CA PRO A 132 6.59 5.60 -2.06
C PRO A 132 6.00 6.71 -1.20
N ILE A 133 6.16 6.68 0.13
CA ILE A 133 5.67 7.74 1.02
C ILE A 133 6.48 9.01 0.77
N THR A 134 7.81 8.90 0.76
CA THR A 134 8.70 10.04 0.49
C THR A 134 8.48 10.59 -0.91
N ALA A 135 8.38 9.72 -1.93
CA ALA A 135 8.10 10.15 -3.30
C ALA A 135 6.77 10.91 -3.43
N LYS A 136 5.70 10.43 -2.78
CA LYS A 136 4.40 11.11 -2.78
C LYS A 136 4.44 12.46 -2.07
N LEU A 137 5.17 12.55 -0.95
CA LEU A 137 5.34 13.82 -0.23
C LEU A 137 6.11 14.83 -1.08
N THR A 138 7.19 14.41 -1.73
CA THR A 138 7.96 15.29 -2.64
C THR A 138 7.09 15.77 -3.80
N LEU A 139 6.34 14.86 -4.44
CA LEU A 139 5.41 15.25 -5.50
C LEU A 139 4.32 16.20 -5.00
N ALA A 140 3.77 15.96 -3.80
CA ALA A 140 2.78 16.86 -3.22
C ALA A 140 3.35 18.27 -3.01
N VAL A 141 4.58 18.39 -2.49
CA VAL A 141 5.23 19.71 -2.32
C VAL A 141 5.49 20.39 -3.66
N CYS A 142 5.89 19.65 -4.69
CA CYS A 142 6.17 20.24 -6.01
C CYS A 142 4.91 20.65 -6.79
N PHE A 143 3.79 19.95 -6.61
CA PHE A 143 2.58 20.11 -7.45
C PHE A 143 1.39 20.73 -6.73
N VAL A 144 1.40 20.86 -5.39
CA VAL A 144 0.37 21.61 -4.69
C VAL A 144 0.66 23.10 -4.87
N PRO A 145 -0.19 23.86 -5.56
CA PRO A 145 -0.03 25.31 -5.65
C PRO A 145 -0.11 25.90 -4.24
N ALA A 146 0.88 26.74 -3.91
CA ALA A 146 0.93 27.50 -2.66
C ALA A 146 -0.23 28.50 -2.55
#